data_AF-A0A9Q0MSV8-F1
#
_entry.id   AF-A0A9Q0MSV8-F1
#
_cell.length_a   1.000
_cell.length_b   1.000
_cell.length_c   1.000
_cell.angle_alpha   90.00
_cell.angle_beta   90.00
_cell.angle_gamma   90.00
#
_symmetry.space_group_name_H-M   'P 1'
#
loop_
_entity.id
_entity.type
_entity.pdbx_description
1 polymer ?
#
loop_
_entity_poly.entity_id
_entity_poly.type
_entity_poly.pdbx_seq_one_letter_code
_entity_poly.pdbx_strand_id
1 'polypeptide(L)'
;MHSKSGTIGLGAPGTTTPSVTMSVDVGPSPAATMVLLHVKRSDQSQFIYDTKLDKKVEELTQEIVILYNGRLKINRIACEIEELIKYGPMYPPEILGLTEEQVDELKLVDPWEDKVTPSGGWTFNKDPIGRRNGRQPNAKMRELLQKTIDESRSMISKKLVDSNTTLNYQTVQRALDIIRGAVTIVYPMGLPPHDNIYKELTNTEDLSGTQALNEIVEPAVAQLWFAGHQMYPDKHLFDYLGRNDKTKVVVKLVKNREGAPGREPILSEQERKHLMALQYRRQEELKNLERDDDDQYLNSKWADSGDLKRQLHGLDKLNQTEGENSGCIEILAAAGSILLMILTFPFSLFVCFKVVAEYERAVIFRMGRLRAGGARGPGVFFVLPCIDNYCKVDLRTVSFDVPPQEVLSKDSVTVSVDAVVYYRISDPLKAVIQVANYSHSTRLLAATTLRNVLGTRNLSELLTEREAISHTMQMSLDDATDPWGVKVERVEIKDVSLPTALQRAMAAEAEASREARAKVIAAEGEMKSSRALKEASDIMCESPAALQLRYLQTLNSIASEKNSTIIFPLPIDLFKGFMK
;
A
#
# COMPACT_ATOMS: atom_id res chain seq x y z
N MET A 1 -9.90 -9.89 -95.23
CA MET A 1 -9.58 -8.88 -94.20
C MET A 1 -8.72 -9.55 -93.14
N HIS A 2 -7.47 -9.09 -93.03
CA HIS A 2 -6.36 -9.62 -92.22
C HIS A 2 -6.69 -9.69 -90.72
N SER A 3 -6.08 -10.48 -89.82
CA SER A 3 -5.02 -11.48 -89.85
C SER A 3 -4.85 -12.04 -88.42
N LYS A 4 -4.96 -13.37 -88.26
CA LYS A 4 -4.11 -14.29 -87.45
C LYS A 4 -3.73 -13.94 -85.99
N SER A 5 -4.21 -14.81 -85.10
CA SER A 5 -3.47 -15.73 -84.21
C SER A 5 -2.21 -15.24 -83.48
N GLY A 6 -2.20 -15.37 -82.14
CA GLY A 6 -0.96 -15.46 -81.37
C GLY A 6 -1.18 -15.43 -79.86
N THR A 7 -0.78 -16.51 -79.19
CA THR A 7 -1.06 -16.87 -77.79
C THR A 7 0.11 -16.49 -76.87
N ILE A 8 -0.21 -15.99 -75.67
CA ILE A 8 0.50 -16.02 -74.35
C ILE A 8 1.90 -15.38 -74.20
N GLY A 9 1.98 -14.49 -73.21
CA GLY A 9 3.20 -14.16 -72.45
C GLY A 9 2.83 -13.66 -71.05
N LEU A 10 3.21 -14.43 -70.02
CA LEU A 10 3.16 -14.06 -68.60
C LEU A 10 4.39 -13.20 -68.26
N GLY A 11 4.19 -12.07 -67.58
CA GLY A 11 5.24 -11.22 -67.03
C GLY A 11 4.71 -10.38 -65.86
N ALA A 12 5.41 -10.43 -64.73
CA ALA A 12 5.07 -9.82 -63.43
C ALA A 12 4.92 -8.28 -63.46
N PRO A 13 4.22 -7.65 -62.50
CA PRO A 13 4.32 -6.22 -62.29
C PRO A 13 5.32 -5.87 -61.19
N GLY A 14 6.35 -5.13 -61.58
CA GLY A 14 7.18 -4.34 -60.68
C GLY A 14 6.48 -3.05 -60.25
N THR A 15 6.78 -2.67 -59.02
CA THR A 15 6.85 -1.32 -58.44
C THR A 15 6.60 -0.12 -59.36
N THR A 16 5.58 0.67 -59.04
CA THR A 16 5.57 2.12 -59.27
C THR A 16 4.91 2.83 -58.07
N THR A 17 5.71 3.61 -57.37
CA THR A 17 5.24 4.71 -56.52
C THR A 17 4.66 5.82 -57.38
N PRO A 18 3.68 6.57 -56.86
CA PRO A 18 3.60 7.99 -57.17
C PRO A 18 3.79 8.81 -55.90
N SER A 19 4.83 9.63 -55.92
CA SER A 19 5.03 10.76 -55.04
C SER A 19 3.94 11.80 -55.30
N VAL A 20 3.15 12.12 -54.28
CA VAL A 20 2.36 13.36 -54.24
C VAL A 20 2.84 14.16 -53.04
N THR A 21 3.69 15.14 -53.33
CA THR A 21 3.94 16.29 -52.48
C THR A 21 2.66 17.11 -52.37
N MET A 22 2.01 17.07 -51.20
CA MET A 22 1.11 18.15 -50.78
C MET A 22 1.62 18.75 -49.48
N SER A 23 1.70 20.06 -49.53
CA SER A 23 2.14 21.02 -48.53
C SER A 23 1.53 20.79 -47.16
N VAL A 24 2.39 20.90 -46.16
CA VAL A 24 2.08 20.98 -44.75
C VAL A 24 1.37 22.31 -44.48
N ASP A 25 0.04 22.26 -44.30
CA ASP A 25 -0.70 23.30 -43.59
C ASP A 25 -0.90 22.85 -42.15
N VAL A 26 -0.08 23.39 -41.25
CA VAL A 26 -0.31 23.38 -39.80
C VAL A 26 -1.16 24.61 -39.47
N GLY A 27 -2.47 24.39 -39.38
CA GLY A 27 -3.48 25.37 -38.98
C GLY A 27 -4.83 24.65 -38.79
N PRO A 28 -5.71 25.10 -37.87
CA PRO A 28 -6.91 24.35 -37.52
C PRO A 28 -7.87 24.34 -38.71
N SER A 29 -8.18 23.15 -39.23
CA SER A 29 -9.20 23.01 -40.27
C SER A 29 -10.56 23.47 -39.71
N PRO A 30 -11.45 24.03 -40.56
CA PRO A 30 -12.68 24.69 -40.12
C PRO A 30 -13.60 23.70 -39.39
N ALA A 31 -14.23 24.18 -38.31
CA ALA A 31 -15.06 23.41 -37.39
C ALA A 31 -16.15 22.60 -38.12
N ALA A 32 -15.83 21.34 -38.42
CA ALA A 32 -16.81 20.36 -38.84
C ALA A 32 -17.82 20.19 -37.70
N THR A 33 -19.08 20.29 -38.05
CA THR A 33 -20.25 20.07 -37.18
C THR A 33 -20.14 18.67 -36.54
N MET A 34 -19.74 18.59 -35.27
CA MET A 34 -19.38 17.33 -34.60
C MET A 34 -19.77 17.33 -33.12
N VAL A 35 -20.35 16.21 -32.70
CA VAL A 35 -20.70 15.91 -31.31
C VAL A 35 -19.49 15.29 -30.61
N LEU A 36 -19.24 15.74 -29.39
CA LEU A 36 -18.14 15.24 -28.56
C LEU A 36 -18.69 14.27 -27.52
N LEU A 37 -18.35 12.99 -27.64
CA LEU A 37 -18.72 11.96 -26.68
C LEU A 37 -17.60 11.77 -25.68
N HIS A 38 -17.83 12.18 -24.44
CA HIS A 38 -16.98 11.87 -23.31
C HIS A 38 -17.30 10.44 -22.83
N VAL A 39 -16.42 9.50 -23.17
CA VAL A 39 -16.57 8.09 -22.83
C VAL A 39 -16.04 7.82 -21.44
N LYS A 40 -16.89 7.26 -20.58
CA LYS A 40 -16.57 6.81 -19.23
C LYS A 40 -16.79 5.32 -19.09
N ARG A 41 -16.04 4.68 -18.18
CA ARG A 41 -16.33 3.33 -17.70
C ARG A 41 -16.40 3.35 -16.19
N SER A 42 -17.48 2.82 -15.63
CA SER A 42 -17.85 3.01 -14.22
C SER A 42 -17.91 4.52 -13.89
N ASP A 43 -16.95 5.03 -13.12
CA ASP A 43 -16.81 6.45 -12.77
C ASP A 43 -15.51 7.08 -13.33
N GLN A 44 -14.69 6.32 -14.05
CA GLN A 44 -13.44 6.82 -14.61
C GLN A 44 -13.62 7.35 -16.04
N SER A 45 -13.21 8.60 -16.25
CA SER A 45 -13.06 9.22 -17.57
C SER A 45 -11.97 8.51 -18.38
N GLN A 46 -12.31 8.08 -19.60
CA GLN A 46 -11.39 7.36 -20.46
C GLN A 46 -10.82 8.23 -21.58
N PHE A 47 -11.66 8.76 -22.47
CA PHE A 47 -11.27 9.62 -23.58
C PHE A 47 -12.49 10.36 -24.14
N ILE A 48 -12.24 11.33 -25.02
CA ILE A 48 -13.29 12.04 -25.77
C ILE A 48 -13.23 11.56 -27.22
N TYR A 49 -14.37 11.22 -27.80
CA TYR A 49 -14.52 10.78 -29.18
C TYR A 49 -15.37 11.76 -29.98
N ASP A 50 -14.90 12.20 -31.14
CA ASP A 50 -15.66 13.04 -32.07
C ASP A 50 -16.45 12.20 -33.07
N THR A 51 -17.75 12.51 -33.21
CA THR A 51 -18.62 11.83 -34.16
C THR A 51 -19.67 12.75 -34.78
N LYS A 52 -20.30 12.27 -35.85
CA LYS A 52 -21.45 12.91 -36.49
C LYS A 52 -22.76 12.32 -35.94
N LEU A 53 -23.83 13.12 -35.90
CA LEU A 53 -25.14 12.72 -35.37
C LEU A 53 -25.84 11.62 -36.17
N ASP A 54 -25.52 11.48 -37.45
CA ASP A 54 -26.17 10.51 -38.34
C ASP A 54 -25.64 9.07 -38.16
N LYS A 55 -24.58 8.86 -37.37
CA LYS A 55 -24.07 7.51 -37.13
C LYS A 55 -25.06 6.68 -36.32
N LYS A 56 -25.15 5.38 -36.68
CA LYS A 56 -25.88 4.38 -35.89
C LYS A 56 -25.14 4.11 -34.58
N VAL A 57 -25.91 3.79 -33.53
CA VAL A 57 -25.35 3.45 -32.22
C VAL A 57 -24.50 2.17 -32.29
N GLU A 58 -24.83 1.21 -33.15
CA GLU A 58 -24.04 -0.01 -33.35
C GLU A 58 -22.61 0.29 -33.83
N GLU A 59 -22.48 1.02 -34.95
CA GLU A 59 -21.18 1.41 -35.51
C GLU A 59 -20.37 2.23 -34.51
N LEU A 60 -21.04 3.16 -33.81
CA LEU A 60 -20.44 3.98 -32.77
C LEU A 60 -19.90 3.13 -31.60
N THR A 61 -20.65 2.11 -31.18
CA THR A 61 -20.25 1.22 -30.09
C THR A 61 -19.02 0.41 -30.50
N GLN A 62 -18.99 -0.11 -31.73
CA GLN A 62 -17.83 -0.83 -32.26
C GLN A 62 -16.57 0.05 -32.29
N GLU A 63 -16.68 1.29 -32.82
CA GLU A 63 -15.57 2.25 -32.87
C GLU A 63 -15.04 2.60 -31.47
N ILE A 64 -15.93 2.89 -30.52
CA ILE A 64 -15.56 3.22 -29.13
C ILE A 64 -14.87 2.02 -28.45
N VAL A 65 -15.36 0.80 -28.67
CA VAL A 65 -14.77 -0.42 -28.11
C VAL A 65 -13.39 -0.68 -28.70
N ILE A 66 -13.21 -0.51 -30.01
CA ILE A 66 -11.90 -0.64 -30.66
C ILE A 66 -10.89 0.38 -30.08
N LEU A 67 -11.31 1.64 -29.90
CA LEU A 67 -10.48 2.67 -29.27
C LEU A 67 -10.12 2.32 -27.82
N TYR A 68 -11.10 1.88 -27.05
CA TYR A 68 -10.90 1.50 -25.65
C TYR A 68 -9.93 0.32 -25.51
N ASN A 69 -10.15 -0.76 -26.27
CA ASN A 69 -9.28 -1.93 -26.27
C ASN A 69 -7.89 -1.61 -26.83
N GLY A 70 -7.81 -0.80 -27.89
CA GLY A 70 -6.53 -0.34 -28.46
C GLY A 70 -5.70 0.46 -27.45
N ARG A 71 -6.35 1.27 -26.62
CA ARG A 71 -5.70 1.98 -25.51
C ARG A 71 -5.20 1.04 -24.41
N LEU A 72 -5.98 0.04 -24.01
CA LEU A 72 -5.54 -0.96 -23.05
C LEU A 72 -4.33 -1.73 -23.59
N LYS A 73 -4.41 -2.16 -24.85
CA LYS A 73 -3.34 -2.83 -25.57
C LYS A 73 -2.02 -2.05 -25.55
N ILE A 74 -2.05 -0.76 -25.85
CA ILE A 74 -0.84 0.07 -25.86
C ILE A 74 -0.24 0.22 -24.45
N ASN A 75 -1.08 0.31 -23.41
CA ASN A 75 -0.58 0.32 -22.03
C ASN A 75 0.08 -1.00 -21.63
N ARG A 76 -0.48 -2.15 -22.02
CA ARG A 76 0.13 -3.46 -21.78
C ARG A 76 1.47 -3.60 -22.49
N ILE A 77 1.53 -3.25 -23.77
CA ILE A 77 2.77 -3.28 -24.55
C ILE A 77 3.82 -2.34 -23.93
N ALA A 78 3.43 -1.15 -23.49
CA ALA A 78 4.34 -0.21 -22.83
C ALA A 78 4.95 -0.79 -21.54
N CYS A 79 4.16 -1.47 -20.70
CA CYS A 79 4.67 -2.15 -19.50
C CYS A 79 5.65 -3.28 -19.85
N GLU A 80 5.35 -4.09 -20.88
CA GLU A 80 6.25 -5.17 -21.31
C GLU A 80 7.56 -4.64 -21.93
N ILE A 81 7.52 -3.50 -22.63
CA ILE A 81 8.73 -2.87 -23.17
C ILE A 81 9.61 -2.30 -22.04
N GLU A 82 9.05 -1.79 -20.95
CA GLU A 82 9.85 -1.36 -19.79
C GLU A 82 10.68 -2.52 -19.20
N GLU A 83 10.15 -3.74 -19.23
CA GLU A 83 10.91 -4.92 -18.85
C GLU A 83 11.91 -5.36 -19.92
N LEU A 84 11.55 -5.27 -21.21
CA LEU A 84 12.47 -5.51 -22.33
C LEU A 84 13.71 -4.60 -22.24
N ILE A 85 13.52 -3.32 -21.85
CA ILE A 85 14.60 -2.35 -21.63
C ILE A 85 15.57 -2.82 -20.54
N LYS A 86 15.06 -3.43 -19.47
CA LYS A 86 15.85 -3.82 -18.29
C LYS A 86 16.51 -5.19 -18.43
N TYR A 87 15.81 -6.16 -19.01
CA TYR A 87 16.17 -7.57 -18.94
C TYR A 87 16.23 -8.27 -20.31
N GLY A 88 15.86 -7.61 -21.41
CA GLY A 88 15.91 -8.23 -22.74
C GLY A 88 14.73 -9.16 -23.05
N PRO A 89 14.80 -9.93 -24.16
CA PRO A 89 13.71 -10.78 -24.63
C PRO A 89 13.31 -11.90 -23.66
N MET A 90 12.06 -12.36 -23.78
CA MET A 90 11.52 -13.45 -22.97
C MET A 90 12.14 -14.81 -23.32
N TYR A 91 12.30 -15.70 -22.34
CA TYR A 91 12.69 -17.10 -22.57
C TYR A 91 11.56 -17.93 -23.20
N PRO A 92 11.89 -18.99 -23.95
CA PRO A 92 10.91 -19.97 -24.42
C PRO A 92 10.08 -20.57 -23.27
N PRO A 93 8.81 -20.94 -23.52
CA PRO A 93 7.95 -21.56 -22.49
C PRO A 93 8.53 -22.81 -21.85
N GLU A 94 9.41 -23.53 -22.56
CA GLU A 94 10.09 -24.75 -22.08
C GLU A 94 11.14 -24.47 -20.99
N ILE A 95 11.74 -23.27 -21.01
CA ILE A 95 12.79 -22.85 -20.08
C ILE A 95 12.20 -22.01 -18.94
N LEU A 96 11.01 -21.45 -19.15
CA LEU A 96 10.36 -20.52 -18.24
C LEU A 96 10.07 -21.17 -16.87
N GLY A 97 10.67 -20.62 -15.81
CA GLY A 97 10.45 -21.08 -14.44
C GLY A 97 11.32 -22.26 -13.99
N LEU A 98 12.26 -22.70 -14.83
CA LEU A 98 13.30 -23.66 -14.45
C LEU A 98 14.53 -22.91 -13.87
N THR A 99 15.24 -23.55 -12.95
CA THR A 99 16.52 -23.03 -12.46
C THR A 99 17.63 -23.25 -13.49
N GLU A 100 18.70 -22.46 -13.45
CA GLU A 100 19.86 -22.60 -14.35
C GLU A 100 20.44 -24.03 -14.31
N GLU A 101 20.45 -24.66 -13.13
CA GLU A 101 20.89 -26.06 -12.94
C GLU A 101 19.97 -27.07 -13.65
N GLN A 102 18.64 -26.88 -13.57
CA GLN A 102 17.68 -27.76 -14.26
C GLN A 102 17.77 -27.63 -15.78
N VAL A 103 18.04 -26.43 -16.28
CA VAL A 103 18.23 -26.18 -17.71
C VAL A 103 19.49 -26.89 -18.21
N ASP A 104 20.59 -26.83 -17.45
CA ASP A 104 21.84 -27.54 -17.76
C ASP A 104 21.68 -29.07 -17.70
N GLU A 105 20.95 -29.60 -16.71
CA GLU A 105 20.65 -31.03 -16.60
C GLU A 105 19.82 -31.55 -17.77
N LEU A 106 18.78 -30.78 -18.15
CA LEU A 106 17.89 -31.11 -19.26
C LEU A 106 18.49 -30.76 -20.64
N LYS A 107 19.65 -30.09 -20.67
CA LYS A 107 20.33 -29.59 -21.87
C LYS A 107 19.39 -28.82 -22.79
N LEU A 108 18.50 -28.03 -22.20
CA LEU A 108 17.59 -27.17 -22.95
C LEU A 108 18.37 -25.97 -23.48
N VAL A 109 18.33 -25.74 -24.79
CA VAL A 109 19.01 -24.63 -25.45
C VAL A 109 17.96 -23.74 -26.09
N ASP A 110 18.06 -22.42 -25.89
CA ASP A 110 17.15 -21.46 -26.50
C ASP A 110 17.44 -21.34 -28.03
N PRO A 111 16.51 -21.73 -28.92
CA PRO A 111 16.73 -21.67 -30.37
C PRO A 111 16.83 -20.25 -30.94
N TRP A 112 16.46 -19.22 -30.17
CA TRP A 112 16.42 -17.82 -30.59
C TRP A 112 17.48 -16.95 -29.94
N GLU A 113 18.32 -17.52 -29.09
CA GLU A 113 19.38 -16.82 -28.38
C GLU A 113 20.35 -16.08 -29.32
N ASP A 114 20.76 -16.73 -30.42
CA ASP A 114 21.67 -16.15 -31.42
C ASP A 114 20.97 -15.30 -32.48
N LYS A 115 19.66 -15.50 -32.67
CA LYS A 115 18.89 -14.80 -33.71
C LYS A 115 18.42 -13.43 -33.27
N VAL A 116 18.17 -13.26 -31.97
CA VAL A 116 17.59 -12.05 -31.40
C VAL A 116 18.68 -11.26 -30.67
N THR A 117 19.54 -10.63 -31.45
CA THR A 117 20.55 -9.70 -30.93
C THR A 117 20.12 -8.25 -31.16
N PRO A 118 20.15 -7.39 -30.12
CA PRO A 118 19.81 -5.98 -30.29
C PRO A 118 20.86 -5.24 -31.13
N SER A 119 20.39 -4.26 -31.89
CA SER A 119 21.21 -3.33 -32.68
C SER A 119 22.22 -2.61 -31.79
N GLY A 120 23.51 -2.78 -32.06
CA GLY A 120 24.58 -2.13 -31.30
C GLY A 120 25.02 -2.87 -30.03
N GLY A 121 24.71 -4.17 -29.93
CA GLY A 121 25.16 -5.06 -28.86
C GLY A 121 24.28 -5.05 -27.62
N TRP A 122 24.55 -5.98 -26.70
CA TRP A 122 23.82 -6.15 -25.46
C TRP A 122 24.75 -6.04 -24.25
N THR A 123 24.17 -5.75 -23.08
CA THR A 123 24.84 -5.87 -21.79
C THR A 123 24.05 -6.86 -20.93
N PHE A 124 24.69 -7.48 -19.95
CA PHE A 124 24.03 -8.48 -19.12
C PHE A 124 23.42 -7.85 -17.87
N ASN A 125 22.14 -8.11 -17.63
CA ASN A 125 21.43 -7.76 -16.41
C ASN A 125 20.41 -8.84 -16.06
N LYS A 126 20.67 -9.64 -15.03
CA LYS A 126 19.83 -10.80 -14.66
C LYS A 126 18.45 -10.36 -14.18
N ASP A 127 17.41 -11.02 -14.69
CA ASP A 127 16.03 -10.82 -14.23
C ASP A 127 15.81 -11.51 -12.87
N PRO A 128 15.34 -10.80 -11.83
CA PRO A 128 15.03 -11.40 -10.54
C PRO A 128 13.91 -12.46 -10.60
N ILE A 129 13.02 -12.38 -11.60
CA ILE A 129 11.88 -13.30 -11.75
C ILE A 129 12.27 -14.52 -12.63
N GLY A 130 13.37 -14.42 -13.39
CA GLY A 130 13.80 -15.49 -14.30
C GLY A 130 12.88 -15.68 -15.52
N ARG A 131 12.15 -14.63 -15.94
CA ARG A 131 11.24 -14.67 -17.10
C ARG A 131 11.96 -14.30 -18.40
N ARG A 132 12.93 -13.39 -18.32
CA ARG A 132 13.69 -12.84 -19.46
C ARG A 132 15.16 -13.25 -19.43
N ASN A 133 15.82 -13.20 -20.59
CA ASN A 133 17.17 -13.74 -20.82
C ASN A 133 18.33 -12.90 -20.27
N GLY A 134 18.04 -11.74 -19.69
CA GLY A 134 19.02 -10.82 -19.13
C GLY A 134 19.87 -10.07 -20.16
N ARG A 135 19.64 -10.25 -21.47
CA ARG A 135 20.38 -9.55 -22.54
C ARG A 135 19.74 -8.21 -22.85
N GLN A 136 20.01 -7.21 -22.00
CA GLN A 136 19.44 -5.87 -22.16
C GLN A 136 20.08 -5.11 -23.34
N PRO A 137 19.31 -4.26 -24.06
CA PRO A 137 19.84 -3.40 -25.12
C PRO A 137 20.89 -2.39 -24.64
N ASN A 138 21.69 -1.88 -25.56
CA ASN A 138 22.65 -0.81 -25.29
C ASN A 138 21.95 0.48 -24.76
N ALA A 139 22.66 1.29 -23.97
CA ALA A 139 22.13 2.49 -23.32
C ALA A 139 21.39 3.45 -24.27
N LYS A 140 21.93 3.68 -25.48
CA LYS A 140 21.29 4.53 -26.50
C LYS A 140 19.95 3.97 -26.99
N MET A 141 19.85 2.65 -27.16
CA MET A 141 18.63 1.98 -27.61
C MET A 141 17.57 1.93 -26.51
N ARG A 142 18.01 1.79 -25.24
CA ARG A 142 17.13 1.90 -24.07
C ARG A 142 16.50 3.28 -23.97
N GLU A 143 17.29 4.33 -24.16
CA GLU A 143 16.78 5.72 -24.16
C GLU A 143 15.77 5.94 -25.30
N LEU A 144 16.05 5.41 -26.50
CA LEU A 144 15.11 5.46 -27.62
C LEU A 144 13.78 4.80 -27.25
N LEU A 145 13.80 3.55 -26.76
CA LEU A 145 12.58 2.83 -26.37
C LEU A 145 11.80 3.58 -25.28
N GLN A 146 12.51 4.11 -24.28
CA GLN A 146 11.87 4.88 -23.20
C GLN A 146 11.15 6.12 -23.74
N LYS A 147 11.83 6.90 -24.59
CA LYS A 147 11.25 8.10 -25.21
C LYS A 147 10.03 7.76 -26.07
N THR A 148 10.09 6.67 -26.83
CA THR A 148 8.97 6.18 -27.66
C THR A 148 7.78 5.75 -26.80
N ILE A 149 8.01 5.09 -25.66
CA ILE A 149 6.94 4.71 -24.72
C ILE A 149 6.28 5.96 -24.14
N ASP A 150 7.06 6.94 -23.70
CA ASP A 150 6.53 8.17 -23.10
C ASP A 150 5.73 8.98 -24.11
N GLU A 151 6.21 9.07 -25.36
CA GLU A 151 5.46 9.64 -26.48
C GLU A 151 4.14 8.91 -26.73
N SER A 152 4.17 7.57 -26.83
CA SER A 152 2.97 6.76 -27.07
C SER A 152 1.96 6.87 -25.92
N ARG A 153 2.42 6.87 -24.67
CA ARG A 153 1.56 7.08 -23.48
C ARG A 153 0.96 8.48 -23.47
N SER A 154 1.70 9.50 -23.89
CA SER A 154 1.19 10.87 -23.96
C SER A 154 0.02 11.00 -24.95
N MET A 155 0.08 10.30 -26.09
CA MET A 155 -0.99 10.29 -27.11
C MET A 155 -2.30 9.64 -26.64
N ILE A 156 -2.26 8.81 -25.61
CA ILE A 156 -3.38 7.94 -25.19
C ILE A 156 -3.77 8.18 -23.72
N SER A 157 -3.11 9.14 -23.06
CA SER A 157 -3.29 9.42 -21.64
C SER A 157 -4.73 9.83 -21.30
N LYS A 158 -5.22 9.41 -20.14
CA LYS A 158 -6.51 9.87 -19.57
C LYS A 158 -6.55 11.39 -19.39
N LYS A 159 -5.37 12.02 -19.22
CA LYS A 159 -5.23 13.47 -19.02
C LYS A 159 -5.67 14.30 -20.23
N LEU A 160 -5.77 13.69 -21.42
CA LEU A 160 -6.26 14.37 -22.63
C LEU A 160 -7.73 14.80 -22.53
N VAL A 161 -8.49 14.19 -21.62
CA VAL A 161 -9.88 14.57 -21.33
C VAL A 161 -9.94 15.98 -20.75
N ASP A 162 -8.97 16.35 -19.91
CA ASP A 162 -8.91 17.66 -19.25
C ASP A 162 -8.59 18.78 -20.26
N SER A 163 -7.77 18.47 -21.28
CA SER A 163 -7.43 19.37 -22.38
C SER A 163 -8.47 19.37 -23.52
N ASN A 164 -9.59 18.66 -23.37
CA ASN A 164 -10.63 18.48 -24.40
C ASN A 164 -10.11 17.98 -25.76
N THR A 165 -9.03 17.20 -25.77
CA THR A 165 -8.46 16.64 -27.01
C THR A 165 -9.17 15.34 -27.36
N THR A 166 -9.57 15.17 -28.62
CA THR A 166 -10.28 13.96 -29.06
C THR A 166 -9.30 12.84 -29.44
N LEU A 167 -9.74 11.59 -29.22
CA LEU A 167 -8.98 10.39 -29.52
C LEU A 167 -9.58 9.70 -30.74
N ASN A 168 -8.79 9.63 -31.82
CA ASN A 168 -9.18 9.00 -33.07
C ASN A 168 -8.45 7.67 -33.29
N TYR A 169 -9.04 6.80 -34.12
CA TYR A 169 -8.47 5.50 -34.46
C TYR A 169 -7.08 5.63 -35.08
N GLN A 170 -6.89 6.66 -35.91
CA GLN A 170 -5.60 6.98 -36.52
C GLN A 170 -4.52 7.32 -35.47
N THR A 171 -4.88 7.97 -34.36
CA THR A 171 -3.94 8.29 -33.28
C THR A 171 -3.48 7.02 -32.56
N VAL A 172 -4.41 6.10 -32.29
CA VAL A 172 -4.12 4.79 -31.68
C VAL A 172 -3.24 3.94 -32.60
N GLN A 173 -3.57 3.88 -33.90
CA GLN A 173 -2.75 3.21 -34.92
C GLN A 173 -1.35 3.82 -35.00
N ARG A 174 -1.23 5.15 -35.07
CA ARG A 174 0.05 5.85 -35.09
C ARG A 174 0.91 5.50 -33.88
N ALA A 175 0.33 5.47 -32.68
CA ALA A 175 1.06 5.07 -31.48
C ALA A 175 1.54 3.61 -31.54
N LEU A 176 0.73 2.69 -32.06
CA LEU A 176 1.16 1.30 -32.29
C LEU A 176 2.29 1.20 -33.32
N ASP A 177 2.23 1.97 -34.40
CA ASP A 177 3.26 1.98 -35.44
C ASP A 177 4.58 2.60 -34.94
N ILE A 178 4.50 3.63 -34.09
CA ILE A 178 5.66 4.22 -33.40
C ILE A 178 6.34 3.16 -32.52
N ILE A 179 5.56 2.42 -31.73
CA ILE A 179 6.08 1.32 -30.91
C ILE A 179 6.69 0.22 -31.78
N ARG A 180 5.98 -0.22 -32.82
CA ARG A 180 6.45 -1.28 -33.74
C ARG A 180 7.74 -0.88 -34.43
N GLY A 181 7.83 0.36 -34.89
CA GLY A 181 9.03 0.93 -35.50
C GLY A 181 10.21 0.93 -34.53
N ALA A 182 10.03 1.40 -33.30
CA ALA A 182 11.08 1.40 -32.29
C ALA A 182 11.57 -0.02 -31.95
N VAL A 183 10.65 -0.97 -31.76
CA VAL A 183 11.02 -2.38 -31.54
C VAL A 183 11.80 -2.95 -32.72
N THR A 184 11.41 -2.62 -33.95
CA THR A 184 12.11 -3.07 -35.18
C THR A 184 13.51 -2.46 -35.31
N ILE A 185 13.70 -1.21 -34.87
CA ILE A 185 15.02 -0.55 -34.85
C ILE A 185 15.96 -1.25 -33.85
N VAL A 186 15.45 -1.57 -32.66
CA VAL A 186 16.25 -2.24 -31.62
C VAL A 186 16.48 -3.71 -31.96
N TYR A 187 15.48 -4.40 -32.50
CA TYR A 187 15.53 -5.82 -32.87
C TYR A 187 15.16 -5.99 -34.35
N PRO A 188 16.13 -5.86 -35.27
CA PRO A 188 15.87 -5.88 -36.72
C PRO A 188 15.42 -7.25 -37.24
N MET A 189 15.79 -8.33 -36.53
CA MET A 189 15.33 -9.70 -36.82
C MET A 189 13.95 -10.01 -36.20
N GLY A 190 13.34 -9.05 -35.51
CA GLY A 190 12.10 -9.23 -34.76
C GLY A 190 12.31 -9.84 -33.37
N LEU A 191 11.25 -9.80 -32.56
CA LEU A 191 11.21 -10.45 -31.26
C LEU A 191 10.77 -11.92 -31.39
N PRO A 192 11.13 -12.78 -30.43
CA PRO A 192 10.60 -14.13 -30.28
C PRO A 192 9.07 -14.21 -30.44
N PRO A 193 8.53 -15.13 -31.26
CA PRO A 193 7.09 -15.40 -31.32
C PRO A 193 6.41 -15.71 -29.98
N HIS A 194 7.13 -16.23 -28.99
CA HIS A 194 6.58 -16.48 -27.66
C HIS A 194 6.52 -15.23 -26.76
N ASP A 195 7.24 -14.15 -27.10
CA ASP A 195 7.27 -12.91 -26.32
C ASP A 195 5.90 -12.22 -26.38
N ASN A 196 5.45 -11.70 -25.24
CA ASN A 196 4.18 -10.99 -25.11
C ASN A 196 4.10 -9.78 -26.04
N ILE A 197 5.20 -9.06 -26.25
CA ILE A 197 5.22 -7.89 -27.14
C ILE A 197 4.92 -8.31 -28.58
N TYR A 198 5.50 -9.42 -29.03
CA TYR A 198 5.26 -9.94 -30.37
C TYR A 198 3.82 -10.42 -30.54
N LYS A 199 3.32 -11.19 -29.56
CA LYS A 199 1.94 -11.69 -29.54
C LYS A 199 0.93 -10.55 -29.59
N GLU A 200 1.19 -9.50 -28.81
CA GLU A 200 0.34 -8.32 -28.79
C GLU A 200 0.39 -7.57 -30.11
N LEU A 201 1.57 -7.31 -30.68
CA LEU A 201 1.66 -6.62 -31.98
C LEU A 201 0.99 -7.39 -33.13
N THR A 202 0.97 -8.73 -33.05
CA THR A 202 0.37 -9.62 -34.07
C THR A 202 -1.09 -10.03 -33.79
N ASN A 203 -1.66 -9.64 -32.64
CA ASN A 203 -2.98 -10.08 -32.16
C ASN A 203 -3.10 -11.61 -31.96
N THR A 204 -2.02 -12.29 -31.56
CA THR A 204 -1.99 -13.73 -31.28
C THR A 204 -1.93 -14.05 -29.78
N GLU A 205 -2.16 -13.03 -28.95
CA GLU A 205 -2.20 -13.13 -27.50
C GLU A 205 -3.32 -14.04 -27.00
N ASP A 206 -3.00 -14.90 -26.03
CA ASP A 206 -4.00 -15.59 -25.21
C ASP A 206 -4.10 -14.86 -23.87
N LEU A 207 -5.27 -14.29 -23.61
CA LEU A 207 -5.54 -13.51 -22.40
C LEU A 207 -6.32 -14.31 -21.36
N SER A 208 -6.59 -15.59 -21.63
CA SER A 208 -7.28 -16.46 -20.70
C SER A 208 -6.52 -16.54 -19.37
N GLY A 209 -7.26 -16.43 -18.25
CA GLY A 209 -6.69 -16.47 -16.89
C GLY A 209 -5.97 -15.19 -16.40
N THR A 210 -5.78 -14.16 -17.24
CA THR A 210 -5.13 -12.90 -16.83
C THR A 210 -6.14 -11.84 -16.41
N GLN A 211 -5.78 -10.97 -15.45
CA GLN A 211 -6.63 -9.84 -15.03
C GLN A 211 -7.03 -8.91 -16.19
N ALA A 212 -6.19 -8.81 -17.22
CA ALA A 212 -6.43 -8.03 -18.43
C ALA A 212 -7.72 -8.44 -19.19
N LEU A 213 -8.14 -9.71 -19.13
CA LEU A 213 -9.35 -10.18 -19.79
C LEU A 213 -10.62 -9.52 -19.19
N ASN A 214 -10.61 -9.24 -17.89
CA ASN A 214 -11.73 -8.58 -17.23
C ASN A 214 -11.89 -7.12 -17.68
N GLU A 215 -10.78 -6.48 -18.07
CA GLU A 215 -10.77 -5.13 -18.59
C GLU A 215 -11.18 -5.06 -20.07
N ILE A 216 -10.96 -6.10 -20.87
CA ILE A 216 -11.33 -6.06 -22.28
C ILE A 216 -12.85 -6.13 -22.46
N VAL A 217 -13.36 -5.36 -23.42
CA VAL A 217 -14.78 -5.36 -23.77
C VAL A 217 -14.91 -5.84 -25.21
N GLU A 218 -15.66 -6.91 -25.44
CA GLU A 218 -15.97 -7.36 -26.79
C GLU A 218 -17.12 -6.52 -27.39
N PRO A 219 -17.07 -6.17 -28.69
CA PRO A 219 -18.11 -5.35 -29.32
C PRO A 219 -19.53 -5.93 -29.20
N ALA A 220 -19.67 -7.26 -29.20
CA ALA A 220 -20.96 -7.94 -29.10
C ALA A 220 -21.62 -7.82 -27.72
N VAL A 221 -20.83 -7.63 -26.66
CA VAL A 221 -21.31 -7.54 -25.27
C VAL A 221 -21.35 -6.08 -24.79
N ALA A 222 -20.83 -5.15 -25.58
CA ALA A 222 -20.75 -3.74 -25.25
C ALA A 222 -22.11 -3.04 -25.37
N GLN A 223 -22.41 -2.17 -24.41
CA GLN A 223 -23.56 -1.28 -24.43
C GLN A 223 -23.16 0.13 -24.05
N LEU A 224 -23.79 1.11 -24.71
CA LEU A 224 -23.63 2.52 -24.39
C LEU A 224 -24.85 3.01 -23.61
N TRP A 225 -24.59 3.78 -22.55
CA TRP A 225 -25.60 4.38 -21.71
C TRP A 225 -25.45 5.88 -21.67
N PHE A 226 -26.56 6.59 -21.82
CA PHE A 226 -26.63 8.05 -21.75
C PHE A 226 -27.76 8.46 -20.80
N ALA A 227 -27.45 9.36 -19.86
CA ALA A 227 -28.42 9.87 -18.87
C ALA A 227 -29.20 8.78 -18.10
N GLY A 228 -28.62 7.60 -17.90
CA GLY A 228 -29.28 6.47 -17.23
C GLY A 228 -30.20 5.63 -18.12
N HIS A 229 -30.23 5.89 -19.43
CA HIS A 229 -30.93 5.08 -20.43
C HIS A 229 -29.94 4.38 -21.36
N GLN A 230 -30.24 3.12 -21.69
CA GLN A 230 -29.48 2.36 -22.67
C GLN A 230 -29.73 2.91 -24.07
N MET A 231 -28.65 3.09 -24.83
CA MET A 231 -28.72 3.38 -26.27
C MET A 231 -28.84 2.06 -27.03
N TYR A 232 -30.00 1.85 -27.67
CA TYR A 232 -30.25 0.67 -28.49
C TYR A 232 -29.46 0.72 -29.81
N PRO A 233 -28.84 -0.40 -30.25
CA PRO A 233 -28.03 -0.46 -31.47
C PRO A 233 -28.73 -0.01 -32.75
N ASP A 234 -30.03 -0.29 -32.87
CA ASP A 234 -30.83 -0.01 -34.08
C ASP A 234 -31.13 1.47 -34.32
N LYS A 235 -30.94 2.32 -33.29
CA LYS A 235 -31.27 3.75 -33.36
C LYS A 235 -30.08 4.59 -33.79
N HIS A 236 -30.37 5.79 -34.30
CA HIS A 236 -29.34 6.77 -34.60
C HIS A 236 -29.03 7.62 -33.38
N LEU A 237 -27.83 8.22 -33.37
CA LEU A 237 -27.40 9.06 -32.26
C LEU A 237 -28.29 10.31 -32.08
N PHE A 238 -28.84 10.85 -33.18
CA PHE A 238 -29.74 12.02 -33.13
C PHE A 238 -31.04 11.77 -32.36
N ASP A 239 -31.51 10.52 -32.25
CA ASP A 239 -32.74 10.19 -31.49
C ASP A 239 -32.57 10.46 -29.99
N TYR A 240 -31.34 10.38 -29.48
CA TYR A 240 -31.02 10.60 -28.07
C TYR A 240 -30.55 12.02 -27.78
N LEU A 241 -29.80 12.63 -28.70
CA LEU A 241 -29.17 13.94 -28.50
C LEU A 241 -29.97 15.10 -29.11
N GLY A 242 -30.98 14.79 -29.93
CA GLY A 242 -31.69 15.76 -30.74
C GLY A 242 -30.85 16.27 -31.92
N ARG A 243 -31.23 17.43 -32.46
CA ARG A 243 -30.61 18.07 -33.63
C ARG A 243 -29.52 19.09 -33.25
N ASN A 244 -28.92 18.97 -32.06
CA ASN A 244 -27.89 19.89 -31.60
C ASN A 244 -26.50 19.28 -31.74
N ASP A 245 -25.81 19.72 -32.78
CA ASP A 245 -24.57 19.12 -33.24
C ASP A 245 -23.32 19.66 -32.53
N LYS A 246 -23.46 20.62 -31.60
CA LYS A 246 -22.36 21.19 -30.81
C LYS A 246 -22.42 20.79 -29.33
N THR A 247 -22.93 19.59 -29.05
CA THR A 247 -23.13 19.10 -27.68
C THR A 247 -21.97 18.22 -27.24
N LYS A 248 -21.46 18.45 -26.02
CA LYS A 248 -20.58 17.51 -25.32
C LYS A 248 -21.43 16.61 -24.42
N VAL A 249 -21.35 15.31 -24.62
CA VAL A 249 -22.22 14.33 -23.98
C VAL A 249 -21.38 13.31 -23.22
N VAL A 250 -21.82 12.93 -22.02
CA VAL A 250 -21.18 11.84 -21.26
C VAL A 250 -21.87 10.52 -21.58
N VAL A 251 -21.11 9.55 -22.08
CA VAL A 251 -21.59 8.22 -22.41
C VAL A 251 -20.84 7.19 -21.58
N LYS A 252 -21.55 6.27 -20.94
CA LYS A 252 -20.95 5.18 -20.15
C LYS A 252 -20.91 3.90 -20.98
N LEU A 253 -19.72 3.31 -21.09
CA LEU A 253 -19.50 1.99 -21.69
C LEU A 253 -19.61 0.92 -20.61
N VAL A 254 -20.52 -0.04 -20.80
CA VAL A 254 -20.86 -1.09 -19.83
C VAL A 254 -20.95 -2.45 -20.54
N LYS A 255 -20.59 -3.55 -19.85
CA LYS A 255 -20.81 -4.91 -20.36
C LYS A 255 -22.26 -5.32 -20.11
N ASN A 256 -22.90 -6.03 -21.04
CA ASN A 256 -24.31 -6.44 -20.95
C ASN A 256 -24.69 -7.13 -19.61
N ARG A 257 -23.76 -7.82 -18.94
CA ARG A 257 -24.01 -8.49 -17.65
C ARG A 257 -23.86 -7.59 -16.40
N GLU A 258 -23.32 -6.38 -16.52
CA GLU A 258 -23.05 -5.47 -15.40
C GLU A 258 -24.26 -4.62 -15.00
N GLY A 259 -25.36 -4.65 -15.77
CA GLY A 259 -26.58 -3.91 -15.48
C GLY A 259 -26.49 -2.40 -15.77
N ALA A 260 -27.49 -1.63 -15.32
CA ALA A 260 -27.50 -0.18 -15.52
C ALA A 260 -26.37 0.49 -14.71
N PRO A 261 -25.60 1.41 -15.31
CA PRO A 261 -24.53 2.08 -14.59
C PRO A 261 -25.08 2.95 -13.47
N GLY A 262 -24.38 2.97 -12.34
CA GLY A 262 -24.68 3.87 -11.22
C GLY A 262 -24.74 5.32 -11.69
N ARG A 263 -25.72 6.07 -11.16
CA ARG A 263 -25.77 7.53 -11.37
C ARG A 263 -24.55 8.15 -10.72
N GLU A 264 -23.89 9.04 -11.46
CA GLU A 264 -22.75 9.77 -10.89
C GLU A 264 -23.26 10.63 -9.73
N PRO A 265 -22.51 10.69 -8.62
CA PRO A 265 -22.79 11.71 -7.62
C PRO A 265 -22.72 13.08 -8.29
N ILE A 266 -23.64 13.97 -7.92
CA ILE A 266 -23.74 15.34 -8.47
C ILE A 266 -22.43 16.13 -8.24
N LEU A 267 -21.65 15.70 -7.26
CA LEU A 267 -20.43 16.34 -6.81
C LEU A 267 -19.26 15.38 -6.91
N SER A 268 -18.12 15.83 -7.44
CA SER A 268 -16.87 15.06 -7.42
C SER A 268 -16.46 14.75 -5.98
N GLU A 269 -15.77 13.64 -5.73
CA GLU A 269 -15.24 13.34 -4.39
C GLU A 269 -14.29 14.43 -3.89
N GLN A 270 -13.48 15.02 -4.78
CA GLN A 270 -12.56 16.09 -4.42
C GLN A 270 -13.32 17.37 -4.04
N GLU A 271 -14.35 17.71 -4.81
CA GLU A 271 -15.24 18.84 -4.51
C GLU A 271 -16.02 18.60 -3.21
N ARG A 272 -16.47 17.36 -2.97
CA ARG A 272 -17.13 16.97 -1.71
C ARG A 272 -16.19 17.12 -0.53
N LYS A 273 -14.94 16.67 -0.65
CA LYS A 273 -13.91 16.85 0.39
C LYS A 273 -13.62 18.33 0.63
N HIS A 274 -13.50 19.11 -0.44
CA HIS A 274 -13.28 20.55 -0.33
C HIS A 274 -14.47 21.28 0.30
N LEU A 275 -15.70 20.92 -0.06
CA LEU A 275 -16.90 21.46 0.55
C LEU A 275 -17.05 21.04 2.01
N MET A 276 -16.77 19.79 2.35
CA MET A 276 -16.70 19.33 3.74
C MET A 276 -15.64 20.10 4.52
N ALA A 277 -14.45 20.32 3.95
CA ALA A 277 -13.39 21.10 4.57
C ALA A 277 -13.78 22.58 4.74
N LEU A 278 -14.43 23.19 3.74
CA LEU A 278 -14.95 24.55 3.84
C LEU A 278 -16.06 24.66 4.89
N GLN A 279 -16.94 23.66 4.96
CA GLN A 279 -18.06 23.64 5.89
C GLN A 279 -17.58 23.39 7.33
N TYR A 280 -16.55 22.55 7.48
CA TYR A 280 -15.81 22.36 8.73
C TYR A 280 -15.10 23.66 9.15
N ARG A 281 -14.33 24.30 8.25
CA ARG A 281 -13.70 25.60 8.51
C ARG A 281 -14.74 26.65 8.90
N ARG A 282 -15.86 26.73 8.19
CA ARG A 282 -16.94 27.66 8.48
C ARG A 282 -17.62 27.35 9.81
N GLN A 283 -17.76 26.08 10.18
CA GLN A 283 -18.23 25.67 11.51
C GLN A 283 -17.25 26.06 12.60
N GLU A 284 -15.95 25.89 12.38
CA GLU A 284 -14.92 26.35 13.32
C GLU A 284 -14.94 27.88 13.48
N GLU A 285 -15.05 28.62 12.38
CA GLU A 285 -15.19 30.08 12.40
C GLU A 285 -16.46 30.53 13.13
N LEU A 286 -17.62 29.91 12.84
CA LEU A 286 -18.87 30.20 13.55
C LEU A 286 -18.79 29.85 15.04
N LYS A 287 -18.16 28.73 15.38
CA LYS A 287 -17.95 28.32 16.77
C LYS A 287 -16.97 29.23 17.50
N ASN A 288 -16.00 29.80 16.79
CA ASN A 288 -15.14 30.86 17.33
C ASN A 288 -15.94 32.15 17.51
N LEU A 289 -16.75 32.57 16.54
CA LEU A 289 -17.61 33.76 16.65
C LEU A 289 -18.66 33.63 17.77
N GLU A 290 -19.22 32.43 17.99
CA GLU A 290 -20.11 32.14 19.13
C GLU A 290 -19.38 32.12 20.47
N ARG A 291 -18.06 31.88 20.47
CA ARG A 291 -17.19 32.00 21.65
C ARG A 291 -16.69 33.42 21.87
N ASP A 292 -16.79 34.27 20.86
CA ASP A 292 -16.42 35.67 20.93
C ASP A 292 -17.62 36.45 21.51
N ASP A 293 -17.79 36.37 22.83
CA ASP A 293 -18.62 37.32 23.59
C ASP A 293 -18.03 38.75 23.44
N ASP A 294 -18.90 39.78 23.51
CA ASP A 294 -18.66 41.21 23.21
C ASP A 294 -17.39 41.85 23.84
N ASP A 295 -16.77 41.20 24.84
CA ASP A 295 -15.59 41.68 25.55
C ASP A 295 -14.23 41.26 24.94
N GLN A 296 -14.21 40.45 23.87
CA GLN A 296 -12.96 39.94 23.29
C GLN A 296 -12.17 40.98 22.46
N TYR A 297 -12.79 42.09 22.04
CA TYR A 297 -12.10 43.19 21.35
C TYR A 297 -11.02 43.86 22.24
N LEU A 298 -11.20 43.80 23.57
CA LEU A 298 -10.26 44.36 24.56
C LEU A 298 -8.96 43.55 24.73
N ASN A 299 -8.91 42.29 24.27
CA ASN A 299 -7.79 41.36 24.47
C ASN A 299 -7.08 40.93 23.17
N SER A 300 -7.30 41.63 22.05
CA SER A 300 -6.67 41.30 20.77
C SER A 300 -5.15 41.55 20.77
N LYS A 301 -4.38 40.73 20.05
CA LYS A 301 -2.89 40.80 19.98
C LYS A 301 -2.33 42.15 19.53
N TRP A 302 -3.11 42.94 18.80
CA TRP A 302 -2.75 44.30 18.38
C TRP A 302 -2.87 45.33 19.52
N ALA A 303 -3.69 45.06 20.55
CA ALA A 303 -4.00 45.99 21.63
C ALA A 303 -3.10 45.84 22.88
N ASP A 304 -2.26 44.80 22.97
CA ASP A 304 -1.43 44.55 24.16
C ASP A 304 0.01 45.07 23.99
N SER A 305 0.31 46.22 24.58
CA SER A 305 1.67 46.81 24.60
C SER A 305 2.65 46.10 25.54
N GLY A 306 2.18 45.09 26.29
CA GLY A 306 2.95 44.37 27.32
C GLY A 306 3.38 42.95 26.96
N ASP A 307 3.11 42.46 25.74
CA ASP A 307 3.28 41.05 25.36
C ASP A 307 4.74 40.57 25.50
N LEU A 308 5.70 41.45 25.19
CA LEU A 308 7.14 41.19 25.37
C LEU A 308 7.57 41.09 26.85
N LYS A 309 6.85 41.78 27.74
CA LYS A 309 7.13 41.78 29.19
C LYS A 309 6.56 40.53 29.88
N ARG A 310 5.52 39.92 29.30
CA ARG A 310 4.90 38.69 29.81
C ARG A 310 5.67 37.43 29.42
N GLN A 311 6.30 37.41 28.25
CA GLN A 311 7.17 36.29 27.83
C GLN A 311 8.41 36.12 28.73
N LEU A 312 8.93 37.22 29.30
CA LEU A 312 10.11 37.19 30.18
C LEU A 312 9.79 36.73 31.62
N HIS A 313 8.52 36.82 32.04
CA HIS A 313 8.07 36.52 33.42
C HIS A 313 7.52 35.08 33.60
N GLY A 314 7.62 34.23 32.57
CA GLY A 314 7.01 32.89 32.51
C GLY A 314 7.54 31.83 33.47
N LEU A 315 8.33 32.17 34.49
CA LEU A 315 8.85 31.22 35.49
C LEU A 315 8.31 31.41 36.92
N ASP A 316 7.43 32.40 37.17
CA ASP A 316 7.00 32.74 38.55
C ASP A 316 5.50 32.58 38.84
N LYS A 317 4.70 32.03 37.92
CA LYS A 317 3.24 31.88 38.11
C LYS A 317 2.80 30.43 38.28
N LEU A 318 3.10 29.85 39.44
CA LEU A 318 2.34 28.72 39.99
C LEU A 318 1.63 29.06 41.30
N ASN A 319 1.70 30.30 41.79
CA ASN A 319 0.97 30.74 42.96
C ASN A 319 0.32 32.09 42.69
N GLN A 320 -0.92 32.08 42.19
CA GLN A 320 -1.95 33.11 42.42
C GLN A 320 -3.17 32.82 41.53
N THR A 321 -4.22 32.29 42.14
CA THR A 321 -5.60 32.55 41.66
C THR A 321 -6.26 33.40 42.72
N GLU A 322 -6.52 34.65 42.35
CA GLU A 322 -7.26 35.63 43.13
C GLU A 322 -8.73 35.20 43.24
N GLY A 323 -9.35 35.56 44.37
CA GLY A 323 -10.72 35.18 44.71
C GLY A 323 -11.74 35.89 43.84
N GLU A 324 -12.55 35.11 43.12
CA GLU A 324 -13.85 35.53 42.64
C GLU A 324 -14.90 35.38 43.75
N ASN A 325 -15.72 36.41 43.91
CA ASN A 325 -16.76 36.53 44.93
C ASN A 325 -17.66 35.28 45.01
N SER A 326 -17.53 34.53 46.09
CA SER A 326 -18.50 33.50 46.49
C SER A 326 -19.88 34.15 46.64
N GLY A 327 -20.87 33.64 45.92
CA GLY A 327 -22.24 34.15 46.03
C GLY A 327 -22.74 34.04 47.47
N CYS A 328 -23.56 35.00 47.93
CA CYS A 328 -24.11 35.01 49.30
C CYS A 328 -24.75 33.68 49.73
N ILE A 329 -25.26 32.91 48.76
CA ILE A 329 -25.85 31.57 48.96
C ILE A 329 -24.80 30.54 49.40
N GLU A 330 -23.58 30.55 48.82
CA GLU A 330 -22.50 29.64 49.21
C GLU A 330 -22.04 29.92 50.64
N ILE A 331 -21.97 31.20 51.02
CA ILE A 331 -21.58 31.63 52.37
C ILE A 331 -22.66 31.23 53.40
N LEU A 332 -23.94 31.43 53.08
CA LEU A 332 -25.06 31.03 53.94
C LEU A 332 -25.15 29.49 54.09
N ALA A 333 -24.97 28.74 53.01
CA ALA A 333 -24.92 27.28 53.06
C ALA A 333 -23.73 26.80 53.90
N ALA A 334 -22.54 27.36 53.67
CA ALA A 334 -21.35 27.04 54.46
C ALA A 334 -21.56 27.33 55.95
N ALA A 335 -22.10 28.50 56.29
CA ALA A 335 -22.43 28.87 57.67
C ALA A 335 -23.46 27.92 58.30
N GLY A 336 -24.49 27.52 57.55
CA GLY A 336 -25.48 26.52 57.97
C GLY A 336 -24.87 25.15 58.24
N SER A 337 -23.95 24.67 57.39
CA SER A 337 -23.25 23.39 57.62
C SER A 337 -22.33 23.42 58.84
N ILE A 338 -21.68 24.56 59.10
CA ILE A 338 -20.83 24.77 60.28
C ILE A 338 -21.69 24.80 61.56
N LEU A 339 -22.86 25.47 61.54
CA LEU A 339 -23.81 25.45 62.66
C LEU A 339 -24.28 24.03 62.97
N LEU A 340 -24.61 23.24 61.95
CA LEU A 340 -25.05 21.85 62.09
C LEU A 340 -23.93 20.97 62.66
N MET A 341 -22.69 21.18 62.25
CA MET A 341 -21.51 20.50 62.79
C MET A 341 -21.29 20.78 64.28
N ILE A 342 -21.48 22.04 64.71
CA ILE A 342 -21.36 22.46 66.12
C ILE A 342 -22.50 21.83 66.96
N LEU A 343 -23.72 21.84 66.44
CA LEU A 343 -24.89 21.26 67.10
C LEU A 343 -24.78 19.74 67.32
N THR A 344 -24.12 19.04 66.39
CA THR A 344 -23.98 17.57 66.40
C THR A 344 -22.64 17.08 66.95
N PHE A 345 -21.87 17.95 67.59
CA PHE A 345 -20.63 17.60 68.27
C PHE A 345 -20.91 16.69 69.48
N PRO A 346 -20.16 15.59 69.72
CA PRO A 346 -18.89 15.19 69.10
C PRO A 346 -18.98 14.24 67.89
N PHE A 347 -20.17 13.73 67.54
CA PHE A 347 -20.33 12.71 66.49
C PHE A 347 -19.93 13.22 65.09
N SER A 348 -20.07 14.52 64.84
CA SER A 348 -19.70 15.15 63.57
C SER A 348 -18.22 15.00 63.21
N LEU A 349 -17.31 14.88 64.19
CA LEU A 349 -15.86 14.73 63.95
C LEU A 349 -15.53 13.48 63.13
N PHE A 350 -16.16 12.34 63.43
CA PHE A 350 -15.91 11.09 62.71
C PHE A 350 -16.36 11.13 61.24
N VAL A 351 -17.33 11.99 60.91
CA VAL A 351 -17.84 12.16 59.55
C VAL A 351 -16.97 13.14 58.75
N CYS A 352 -16.49 14.22 59.40
CA CYS A 352 -15.76 15.31 58.74
C CYS A 352 -14.30 14.97 58.43
N PHE A 353 -13.67 14.14 59.27
CA PHE A 353 -12.29 13.72 59.07
C PHE A 353 -12.23 12.46 58.22
N LYS A 354 -11.66 12.58 57.02
CA LYS A 354 -11.41 11.44 56.12
C LYS A 354 -9.92 11.28 55.88
N VAL A 355 -9.49 10.03 55.87
CA VAL A 355 -8.11 9.63 55.58
C VAL A 355 -8.06 9.07 54.16
N VAL A 356 -7.06 9.51 53.40
CA VAL A 356 -6.76 9.00 52.06
C VAL A 356 -5.34 8.47 52.01
N ALA A 357 -5.18 7.33 51.35
CA ALA A 357 -3.91 6.60 51.29
C ALA A 357 -2.88 7.35 50.43
N GLU A 358 -1.60 7.01 50.59
CA GLU A 358 -0.49 7.70 49.91
C GLU A 358 -0.59 7.68 48.37
N TYR A 359 -1.10 6.58 47.84
CA TYR A 359 -1.29 6.34 46.41
C TYR A 359 -2.63 6.86 45.86
N GLU A 360 -3.50 7.39 46.71
CA GLU A 360 -4.78 7.96 46.33
C GLU A 360 -4.71 9.50 46.34
N ARG A 361 -5.56 10.13 45.53
CA ARG A 361 -5.81 11.58 45.56
C ARG A 361 -7.29 11.84 45.67
N ALA A 362 -7.65 12.87 46.43
CA ALA A 362 -9.04 13.28 46.60
C ALA A 362 -9.33 14.57 45.81
N VAL A 363 -10.31 14.48 44.92
CA VAL A 363 -10.89 15.64 44.22
C VAL A 363 -12.15 16.05 44.98
N ILE A 364 -12.21 17.31 45.43
CA ILE A 364 -13.29 17.81 46.29
C ILE A 364 -14.13 18.81 45.51
N PHE A 365 -15.44 18.56 45.48
CA PHE A 365 -16.47 19.41 44.92
C PHE A 365 -17.26 20.06 46.04
N ARG A 366 -17.41 21.38 45.99
CA ARG A 366 -18.26 22.15 46.90
C ARG A 366 -19.43 22.70 46.10
N MET A 367 -20.65 22.27 46.40
CA MET A 367 -21.86 22.66 45.64
C MET A 367 -21.67 22.53 44.11
N GLY A 368 -20.95 21.48 43.68
CA GLY A 368 -20.66 21.22 42.27
C GLY A 368 -19.47 22.00 41.67
N ARG A 369 -18.84 22.91 42.41
CA ARG A 369 -17.63 23.63 41.97
C ARG A 369 -16.36 22.98 42.50
N LEU A 370 -15.30 22.98 41.69
CA LEU A 370 -13.99 22.49 42.11
C LEU A 370 -13.37 23.44 43.13
N ARG A 371 -12.84 22.90 44.24
CA ARG A 371 -12.18 23.70 45.26
C ARG A 371 -10.83 24.24 44.78
N ALA A 372 -10.53 25.50 45.10
CA ALA A 372 -9.35 26.27 44.66
C ALA A 372 -7.95 25.74 45.10
N GLY A 373 -7.85 24.51 45.60
CA GLY A 373 -6.58 23.89 46.04
C GLY A 373 -6.14 22.70 45.17
N GLY A 374 -6.81 22.46 44.05
CA GLY A 374 -6.56 21.30 43.20
C GLY A 374 -6.83 19.96 43.90
N ALA A 375 -6.25 18.88 43.37
CA ALA A 375 -6.36 17.56 43.99
C ALA A 375 -5.55 17.52 45.28
N ARG A 376 -6.20 17.17 46.40
CA ARG A 376 -5.50 17.09 47.68
C ARG A 376 -4.60 15.86 47.74
N GLY A 377 -3.38 16.09 48.23
CA GLY A 377 -2.41 15.06 48.55
C GLY A 377 -2.88 14.11 49.65
N PRO A 378 -2.08 13.07 49.93
CA PRO A 378 -2.44 12.03 50.88
C PRO A 378 -2.43 12.53 52.32
N GLY A 379 -3.18 11.85 53.19
CA GLY A 379 -3.31 12.23 54.59
C GLY A 379 -4.74 12.55 55.00
N VAL A 380 -4.87 13.26 56.12
CA VAL A 380 -6.17 13.62 56.69
C VAL A 380 -6.64 14.92 56.05
N PHE A 381 -7.84 14.92 55.47
CA PHE A 381 -8.46 16.16 55.01
C PHE A 381 -9.87 16.32 55.55
N PHE A 382 -10.22 17.59 55.70
CA PHE A 382 -11.48 18.04 56.24
C PHE A 382 -12.49 18.27 55.12
N VAL A 383 -13.65 17.63 55.26
CA VAL A 383 -14.81 17.70 54.36
C VAL A 383 -16.01 18.19 55.16
N LEU A 384 -16.70 19.22 54.67
CA LEU A 384 -17.93 19.70 55.30
C LEU A 384 -19.09 18.74 55.00
N PRO A 385 -19.81 18.25 56.02
CA PRO A 385 -20.98 17.39 55.79
C PRO A 385 -22.05 18.15 55.02
N CYS A 386 -22.80 17.43 54.17
CA CYS A 386 -23.90 17.92 53.32
C CYS A 386 -23.51 18.80 52.11
N ILE A 387 -22.36 19.49 52.12
CA ILE A 387 -22.00 20.44 51.05
C ILE A 387 -20.85 19.94 50.17
N ASP A 388 -19.83 19.34 50.79
CA ASP A 388 -18.65 18.89 50.09
C ASP A 388 -18.81 17.41 49.68
N ASN A 389 -18.73 17.13 48.39
CA ASN A 389 -18.59 15.78 47.84
C ASN A 389 -17.13 15.54 47.45
N TYR A 390 -16.63 14.33 47.63
CA TYR A 390 -15.26 13.99 47.25
C TYR A 390 -15.20 12.70 46.46
N CYS A 391 -14.31 12.66 45.47
CA CYS A 391 -14.00 11.49 44.66
C CYS A 391 -12.55 11.07 44.92
N LYS A 392 -12.34 9.80 45.25
CA LYS A 392 -11.01 9.21 45.41
C LYS A 392 -10.54 8.63 44.07
N VAL A 393 -9.31 8.92 43.69
CA VAL A 393 -8.69 8.42 42.46
C VAL A 393 -7.37 7.77 42.83
N ASP A 394 -7.17 6.53 42.39
CA ASP A 394 -5.90 5.80 42.57
C ASP A 394 -4.90 6.24 41.48
N LEU A 395 -3.66 6.50 41.85
CA LEU A 395 -2.59 6.89 40.92
C LEU A 395 -1.72 5.72 40.45
N ARG A 396 -1.93 4.51 40.99
CA ARG A 396 -1.17 3.32 40.61
C ARG A 396 -1.46 2.88 39.18
N THR A 397 -0.52 2.14 38.60
CA THR A 397 -0.72 1.46 37.33
C THR A 397 -1.79 0.38 37.49
N VAL A 398 -2.85 0.48 36.69
CA VAL A 398 -3.93 -0.48 36.59
C VAL A 398 -3.90 -1.10 35.20
N SER A 399 -4.11 -2.40 35.13
CA SER A 399 -4.28 -3.12 33.88
C SER A 399 -5.75 -3.43 33.63
N PHE A 400 -6.13 -3.45 32.35
CA PHE A 400 -7.39 -4.04 31.92
C PHE A 400 -7.21 -4.79 30.61
N ASP A 401 -8.01 -5.84 30.45
CA ASP A 401 -8.04 -6.61 29.22
C ASP A 401 -8.99 -5.95 28.20
N VAL A 402 -8.52 -5.83 26.97
CA VAL A 402 -9.33 -5.49 25.80
C VAL A 402 -9.97 -6.79 25.30
N PRO A 403 -11.31 -6.86 25.18
CA PRO A 403 -11.97 -8.08 24.72
C PRO A 403 -11.51 -8.46 23.31
N PRO A 404 -11.48 -9.76 22.95
CA PRO A 404 -11.03 -10.22 21.63
C PRO A 404 -11.77 -9.51 20.49
N GLN A 405 -11.02 -8.99 19.52
CA GLN A 405 -11.56 -8.31 18.35
C GLN A 405 -11.31 -9.16 17.10
N GLU A 406 -12.39 -9.53 16.40
CA GLU A 406 -12.31 -10.14 15.08
C GLU A 406 -12.12 -9.05 14.01
N VAL A 407 -11.01 -9.13 13.28
CA VAL A 407 -10.60 -8.12 12.29
C VAL A 407 -10.03 -8.81 11.06
N LEU A 408 -10.24 -8.19 9.90
CA LEU A 408 -9.59 -8.58 8.65
C LEU A 408 -8.24 -7.85 8.56
N SER A 409 -7.14 -8.60 8.48
CA SER A 409 -5.81 -8.02 8.23
C SER A 409 -5.70 -7.47 6.81
N LYS A 410 -4.62 -6.74 6.53
CA LYS A 410 -4.35 -6.18 5.19
C LYS A 410 -4.22 -7.27 4.11
N ASP A 411 -3.82 -8.49 4.49
CA ASP A 411 -3.72 -9.65 3.61
C ASP A 411 -5.05 -10.41 3.46
N SER A 412 -6.16 -9.82 3.89
CA SER A 412 -7.49 -10.44 3.84
C SER A 412 -7.62 -11.72 4.68
N VAL A 413 -6.87 -11.85 5.77
CA VAL A 413 -6.98 -12.96 6.72
C VAL A 413 -7.79 -12.52 7.94
N THR A 414 -8.77 -13.34 8.33
CA THR A 414 -9.52 -13.12 9.56
C THR A 414 -8.70 -13.55 10.77
N VAL A 415 -8.45 -12.61 11.68
CA VAL A 415 -7.72 -12.83 12.94
C VAL A 415 -8.54 -12.34 14.13
N SER A 416 -8.46 -13.06 15.23
CA SER A 416 -9.00 -12.64 16.53
C SER A 416 -7.86 -12.32 17.47
N VAL A 417 -7.79 -11.07 17.93
CA VAL A 417 -6.67 -10.58 18.75
C VAL A 417 -7.20 -9.96 20.03
N ASP A 418 -6.58 -10.34 21.15
CA ASP A 418 -6.77 -9.68 22.44
C ASP A 418 -5.49 -8.98 22.92
N ALA A 419 -5.66 -7.99 23.79
CA ALA A 419 -4.56 -7.15 24.28
C ALA A 419 -4.82 -6.70 25.71
N VAL A 420 -3.75 -6.34 26.42
CA VAL A 420 -3.79 -5.78 27.77
C VAL A 420 -3.20 -4.38 27.74
N VAL A 421 -3.89 -3.43 28.36
CA VAL A 421 -3.42 -2.04 28.45
C VAL A 421 -3.09 -1.73 29.90
N TYR A 422 -1.88 -1.22 30.12
CA TYR A 422 -1.41 -0.74 31.42
C TYR A 422 -1.42 0.78 31.40
N TYR A 423 -2.20 1.37 32.29
CA TYR A 423 -2.33 2.81 32.39
C TYR A 423 -2.30 3.26 33.84
N ARG A 424 -1.95 4.53 34.06
CA ARG A 424 -2.09 5.19 35.36
C ARG A 424 -2.70 6.58 35.20
N ILE A 425 -3.31 7.09 36.25
CA ILE A 425 -3.77 8.47 36.26
C ILE A 425 -2.58 9.39 36.54
N SER A 426 -2.31 10.31 35.60
CA SER A 426 -1.29 11.36 35.73
C SER A 426 -1.88 12.60 36.41
N ASP A 427 -3.09 12.99 35.99
CA ASP A 427 -3.80 14.15 36.53
C ASP A 427 -5.21 13.74 37.01
N PRO A 428 -5.42 13.60 38.33
CA PRO A 428 -6.72 13.19 38.88
C PRO A 428 -7.81 14.24 38.70
N LEU A 429 -7.49 15.52 38.48
CA LEU A 429 -8.49 16.55 38.22
C LEU A 429 -9.10 16.35 36.84
N LYS A 430 -8.25 16.21 35.81
CA LYS A 430 -8.70 15.97 34.44
C LYS A 430 -9.49 14.67 34.32
N ALA A 431 -9.06 13.61 35.01
CA ALA A 431 -9.71 12.31 34.97
C ALA A 431 -11.16 12.32 35.49
N VAL A 432 -11.48 13.21 36.44
CA VAL A 432 -12.84 13.33 37.00
C VAL A 432 -13.68 14.36 36.26
N ILE A 433 -13.07 15.43 35.74
CA ILE A 433 -13.81 16.57 35.15
C ILE A 433 -14.05 16.39 33.65
N GLN A 434 -13.05 15.91 32.90
CA GLN A 434 -13.10 15.91 31.43
C GLN A 434 -13.90 14.74 30.86
N VAL A 435 -14.05 13.63 31.60
CA VAL A 435 -14.74 12.42 31.14
C VAL A 435 -15.56 11.82 32.27
N ALA A 436 -16.80 11.41 31.96
CA ALA A 436 -17.71 10.80 32.95
C ALA A 436 -17.16 9.50 33.56
N ASN A 437 -16.54 8.63 32.76
CA ASN A 437 -15.85 7.43 33.23
C ASN A 437 -14.60 7.16 32.38
N TYR A 438 -13.45 7.63 32.86
CA TYR A 438 -12.16 7.46 32.17
C TYR A 438 -11.86 5.97 31.87
N SER A 439 -12.12 5.06 32.82
CA SER A 439 -11.80 3.64 32.67
C SER A 439 -12.62 2.97 31.55
N HIS A 440 -13.90 3.31 31.44
CA HIS A 440 -14.76 2.78 30.37
C HIS A 440 -14.44 3.40 29.00
N SER A 441 -14.23 4.72 28.95
CA SER A 441 -13.89 5.41 27.71
C SER A 441 -12.55 4.94 27.14
N THR A 442 -11.52 4.76 27.99
CA THR A 442 -10.22 4.22 27.56
C THR A 442 -10.35 2.77 27.05
N ARG A 443 -11.22 1.93 27.65
CA ARG A 443 -11.50 0.58 27.15
C ARG A 443 -12.08 0.58 25.72
N LEU A 444 -13.08 1.43 25.47
CA LEU A 444 -13.70 1.55 24.15
C LEU A 444 -12.71 2.08 23.10
N LEU A 445 -11.90 3.07 23.50
CA LEU A 445 -10.87 3.62 22.65
C LEU A 445 -9.81 2.57 22.30
N ALA A 446 -9.34 1.80 23.28
CA ALA A 446 -8.38 0.71 23.09
C ALA A 446 -8.90 -0.38 22.14
N ALA A 447 -10.17 -0.76 22.22
CA ALA A 447 -10.77 -1.71 21.28
C ALA A 447 -10.80 -1.16 19.85
N THR A 448 -11.07 0.15 19.70
CA THR A 448 -11.14 0.81 18.40
C THR A 448 -9.75 1.01 17.78
N THR A 449 -8.77 1.44 18.58
CA THR A 449 -7.37 1.59 18.12
C THR A 449 -6.76 0.24 17.76
N LEU A 450 -7.01 -0.81 18.55
CA LEU A 450 -6.60 -2.18 18.22
C LEU A 450 -7.13 -2.59 16.85
N ARG A 451 -8.44 -2.43 16.59
CA ARG A 451 -9.05 -2.76 15.30
C ARG A 451 -8.41 -1.97 14.14
N ASN A 452 -8.18 -0.68 14.32
CA ASN A 452 -7.62 0.18 13.27
C ASN A 452 -6.17 -0.18 12.95
N VAL A 453 -5.33 -0.40 13.98
CA VAL A 453 -3.92 -0.76 13.79
C VAL A 453 -3.80 -2.15 13.14
N LEU A 454 -4.55 -3.15 13.62
CA LEU A 454 -4.52 -4.50 13.05
C LEU A 454 -4.98 -4.55 11.58
N GLY A 455 -5.97 -3.73 11.21
CA GLY A 455 -6.45 -3.66 9.82
C GLY A 455 -5.44 -3.07 8.83
N THR A 456 -4.43 -2.33 9.31
CA THR A 456 -3.36 -1.77 8.46
C THR A 456 -2.15 -2.70 8.31
N ARG A 457 -2.09 -3.80 9.08
CA ARG A 457 -0.94 -4.68 9.21
C ARG A 457 -1.17 -6.03 8.54
N ASN A 458 -0.07 -6.62 8.07
CA ASN A 458 -0.04 -7.94 7.44
C ASN A 458 -0.02 -9.04 8.50
N LEU A 459 -0.47 -10.26 8.16
CA LEU A 459 -0.50 -11.38 9.12
C LEU A 459 0.90 -11.73 9.63
N SER A 460 1.91 -11.72 8.76
CA SER A 460 3.30 -11.99 9.14
C SER A 460 3.79 -11.00 10.20
N GLU A 461 3.55 -9.70 10.00
CA GLU A 461 3.90 -8.63 10.94
C GLU A 461 3.22 -8.82 12.30
N LEU A 462 1.95 -9.26 12.33
CA LEU A 462 1.23 -9.54 13.58
C LEU A 462 1.88 -10.70 14.38
N LEU A 463 2.53 -11.64 13.70
CA LEU A 463 3.18 -12.78 14.34
C LEU A 463 4.63 -12.49 14.74
N THR A 464 5.38 -11.73 13.93
CA THR A 464 6.82 -11.48 14.15
C THR A 464 7.12 -10.15 14.83
N GLU A 465 6.35 -9.08 14.58
CA GLU A 465 6.64 -7.71 15.00
C GLU A 465 5.67 -7.18 16.07
N ARG A 466 5.32 -8.03 17.05
CA ARG A 466 4.34 -7.70 18.11
C ARG A 466 4.72 -6.46 18.91
N GLU A 467 6.00 -6.25 19.17
CA GLU A 467 6.50 -5.09 19.94
C GLU A 467 6.28 -3.76 19.19
N ALA A 468 6.53 -3.74 17.88
CA ALA A 468 6.35 -2.53 17.06
C ALA A 468 4.87 -2.12 16.98
N ILE A 469 3.97 -3.10 16.86
CA ILE A 469 2.52 -2.87 16.87
C ILE A 469 2.07 -2.36 18.24
N SER A 470 2.56 -2.97 19.32
CA SER A 470 2.27 -2.58 20.70
C SER A 470 2.71 -1.14 20.99
N HIS A 471 3.91 -0.75 20.54
CA HIS A 471 4.40 0.62 20.67
C HIS A 471 3.55 1.62 19.86
N THR A 472 3.17 1.27 18.62
CA THR A 472 2.33 2.13 17.78
C THR A 472 0.97 2.35 18.45
N MET A 473 0.38 1.29 18.99
CA MET A 473 -0.90 1.35 19.72
C MET A 473 -0.76 2.15 21.03
N GLN A 474 0.35 2.01 21.75
CA GLN A 474 0.63 2.80 22.94
C GLN A 474 0.64 4.31 22.62
N MET A 475 1.42 4.75 21.63
CA MET A 475 1.50 6.17 21.26
C MET A 475 0.12 6.72 20.86
N SER A 476 -0.60 6.01 20.00
CA SER A 476 -1.92 6.45 19.56
C SER A 476 -2.95 6.51 20.70
N LEU A 477 -2.86 5.61 21.68
CA LEU A 477 -3.75 5.64 22.83
C LEU A 477 -3.39 6.76 23.80
N ASP A 478 -2.10 6.91 24.09
CA ASP A 478 -1.57 7.91 25.03
C ASP A 478 -1.91 9.34 24.58
N ASP A 479 -1.68 9.66 23.30
CA ASP A 479 -2.03 10.96 22.72
C ASP A 479 -3.53 11.29 22.86
N ALA A 480 -4.39 10.28 22.72
CA ALA A 480 -5.83 10.44 22.80
C ALA A 480 -6.36 10.47 24.25
N THR A 481 -5.64 9.85 25.21
CA THR A 481 -6.04 9.79 26.63
C THR A 481 -5.43 10.90 27.49
N ASP A 482 -4.39 11.56 27.03
CA ASP A 482 -3.72 12.69 27.71
C ASP A 482 -4.69 13.83 28.12
N PRO A 483 -5.67 14.25 27.28
CA PRO A 483 -6.67 15.25 27.69
C PRO A 483 -7.51 14.82 28.90
N TRP A 484 -7.66 13.51 29.10
CA TRP A 484 -8.40 12.93 30.23
C TRP A 484 -7.52 12.75 31.46
N GLY A 485 -6.23 13.10 31.42
CA GLY A 485 -5.30 12.90 32.53
C GLY A 485 -4.91 11.43 32.76
N VAL A 486 -5.14 10.57 31.77
CA VAL A 486 -4.76 9.15 31.79
C VAL A 486 -3.51 8.96 30.95
N LYS A 487 -2.46 8.39 31.55
CA LYS A 487 -1.19 8.06 30.89
C LYS A 487 -1.15 6.58 30.58
N VAL A 488 -0.93 6.20 29.33
CA VAL A 488 -0.76 4.80 28.93
C VAL A 488 0.72 4.45 28.98
N GLU A 489 1.10 3.53 29.88
CA GLU A 489 2.50 3.17 30.09
C GLU A 489 2.99 2.13 29.10
N ARG A 490 2.15 1.12 28.82
CA ARG A 490 2.44 0.08 27.84
C ARG A 490 1.16 -0.61 27.38
N VAL A 491 1.22 -1.16 26.18
CA VAL A 491 0.21 -2.06 25.63
C VAL A 491 0.90 -3.37 25.30
N GLU A 492 0.27 -4.49 25.61
CA GLU A 492 0.80 -5.83 25.31
C GLU A 492 -0.25 -6.62 24.54
N ILE A 493 0.12 -7.13 23.36
CA ILE A 493 -0.72 -8.07 22.61
C ILE A 493 -0.62 -9.43 23.30
N LYS A 494 -1.77 -10.02 23.65
CA LYS A 494 -1.81 -11.25 24.43
C LYS A 494 -1.79 -12.48 23.52
N ASP A 495 -2.87 -12.74 22.79
CA ASP A 495 -2.96 -13.84 21.84
C ASP A 495 -3.48 -13.39 20.47
N VAL A 496 -3.03 -14.09 19.43
CA VAL A 496 -3.45 -13.91 18.03
C VAL A 496 -4.01 -15.25 17.56
N SER A 497 -5.33 -15.39 17.66
CA SER A 497 -6.05 -16.59 17.28
C SER A 497 -6.41 -16.57 15.79
N LEU A 498 -5.99 -17.63 15.09
CA LEU A 498 -6.28 -17.89 13.68
C LEU A 498 -7.35 -19.00 13.55
N PRO A 499 -8.17 -19.00 12.48
CA PRO A 499 -9.01 -20.15 12.17
C PRO A 499 -8.18 -21.44 12.08
N THR A 500 -8.64 -22.51 12.73
CA THR A 500 -7.88 -23.78 12.86
C THR A 500 -7.52 -24.41 11.53
N ALA A 501 -8.34 -24.22 10.50
CA ALA A 501 -8.06 -24.68 9.14
C ALA A 501 -6.82 -24.00 8.53
N LEU A 502 -6.73 -22.67 8.66
CA LEU A 502 -5.59 -21.89 8.16
C LEU A 502 -4.32 -22.17 8.95
N GLN A 503 -4.43 -22.28 10.27
CA GLN A 503 -3.30 -22.58 11.14
C GLN A 503 -2.62 -23.92 10.77
N ARG A 504 -3.41 -24.96 10.46
CA ARG A 504 -2.89 -26.25 10.00
C ARG A 504 -2.19 -26.15 8.65
N ALA A 505 -2.77 -25.43 7.70
CA ALA A 505 -2.17 -25.22 6.38
C ALA A 505 -0.83 -24.48 6.48
N MET A 506 -0.78 -23.39 7.27
CA MET A 506 0.45 -22.62 7.50
C MET A 506 1.52 -23.45 8.23
N ALA A 507 1.12 -24.29 9.20
CA ALA A 507 2.06 -25.17 9.89
C ALA A 507 2.70 -26.18 8.94
N ALA A 508 1.89 -26.81 8.07
CA ALA A 508 2.38 -27.77 7.07
C ALA A 508 3.31 -27.09 6.04
N GLU A 509 2.96 -25.89 5.57
CA GLU A 509 3.80 -25.11 4.66
C GLU A 509 5.13 -24.70 5.31
N ALA A 510 5.10 -24.25 6.56
CA ALA A 510 6.29 -23.86 7.31
C ALA A 510 7.22 -25.05 7.61
N GLU A 511 6.66 -26.24 7.89
CA GLU A 511 7.42 -27.47 8.06
C GLU A 511 8.12 -27.88 6.77
N ALA A 512 7.39 -27.91 5.64
CA ALA A 512 7.97 -28.21 4.34
C ALA A 512 9.08 -27.22 3.95
N SER A 513 8.88 -25.91 4.20
CA SER A 513 9.89 -24.88 3.93
C SER A 513 11.13 -25.05 4.82
N ARG A 514 10.96 -25.38 6.10
CA ARG A 514 12.06 -25.65 7.03
C ARG A 514 12.86 -26.89 6.62
N GLU A 515 12.19 -27.98 6.25
CA GLU A 515 12.87 -29.19 5.76
C GLU A 515 13.64 -28.93 4.47
N ALA A 516 13.04 -28.21 3.51
CA ALA A 516 13.72 -27.84 2.27
C ALA A 516 14.97 -26.98 2.55
N ARG A 517 14.85 -25.96 3.40
CA ARG A 517 15.99 -25.12 3.80
C ARG A 517 17.07 -25.91 4.53
N ALA A 518 16.68 -26.82 5.43
CA ALA A 518 17.63 -27.66 6.14
C ALA A 518 18.45 -28.54 5.18
N LYS A 519 17.80 -29.12 4.14
CA LYS A 519 18.49 -29.90 3.11
C LYS A 519 19.48 -29.07 2.29
N VAL A 520 19.10 -27.85 1.89
CA VAL A 520 20.00 -26.94 1.15
C VAL A 520 21.21 -26.56 2.01
N ILE A 521 20.99 -26.20 3.27
CA ILE A 521 22.08 -25.85 4.20
C ILE A 521 23.00 -27.05 4.43
N ALA A 522 22.45 -28.26 4.55
CA ALA A 522 23.25 -29.48 4.69
C ALA A 522 24.11 -29.74 3.44
N ALA A 523 23.53 -29.65 2.24
CA ALA A 523 24.25 -29.81 0.98
C ALA A 523 25.34 -28.75 0.78
N GLU A 524 25.06 -27.47 1.09
CA GLU A 524 26.07 -26.41 1.07
C GLU A 524 27.18 -26.65 2.10
N GLY A 525 26.80 -27.11 3.29
CA GLY A 525 27.73 -27.50 4.35
C GLY A 525 28.66 -28.62 3.90
N GLU A 526 28.13 -29.66 3.26
CA GLU A 526 28.90 -30.77 2.68
C GLU A 526 29.84 -30.30 1.56
N MET A 527 29.37 -29.43 0.67
CA MET A 527 30.21 -28.87 -0.40
C MET A 527 31.36 -28.03 0.17
N LYS A 528 31.08 -27.14 1.14
CA LYS A 528 32.11 -26.33 1.82
C LYS A 528 33.11 -27.21 2.56
N SER A 529 32.62 -28.23 3.26
CA SER A 529 33.46 -29.22 3.96
C SER A 529 34.36 -29.98 2.99
N SER A 530 33.81 -30.45 1.87
CA SER A 530 34.55 -31.19 0.84
C SER A 530 35.64 -30.33 0.19
N ARG A 531 35.36 -29.05 -0.08
CA ARG A 531 36.36 -28.11 -0.61
C ARG A 531 37.49 -27.88 0.39
N ALA A 532 37.17 -27.64 1.66
CA ALA A 532 38.17 -27.47 2.70
C ALA A 532 39.02 -28.73 2.90
N LEU A 533 38.42 -29.92 2.83
CA LEU A 533 39.14 -31.20 2.90
C LEU A 533 40.07 -31.41 1.71
N LYS A 534 39.66 -31.01 0.50
CA LYS A 534 40.51 -31.05 -0.70
C LYS A 534 41.72 -30.14 -0.55
N GLU A 535 41.50 -28.87 -0.17
CA GLU A 535 42.59 -27.91 0.05
C GLU A 535 43.57 -28.42 1.12
N ALA A 536 43.05 -28.96 2.23
CA ALA A 536 43.88 -29.58 3.25
C ALA A 536 44.68 -30.78 2.70
N SER A 537 44.07 -31.61 1.86
CA SER A 537 44.75 -32.74 1.22
C SER A 537 45.88 -32.30 0.29
N ASP A 538 45.66 -31.26 -0.52
CA ASP A 538 46.67 -30.74 -1.45
C ASP A 538 47.89 -30.21 -0.67
N ILE A 539 47.65 -29.44 0.41
CA ILE A 539 48.71 -28.94 1.31
C ILE A 539 49.45 -30.11 1.99
N MET A 540 48.73 -31.16 2.40
CA MET A 540 49.35 -32.33 3.02
C MET A 540 50.18 -33.16 2.02
N CYS A 541 49.84 -33.17 0.74
CA CYS A 541 50.63 -33.80 -0.32
C CYS A 541 51.96 -33.07 -0.58
N GLU A 542 51.98 -31.74 -0.46
CA GLU A 542 53.20 -30.95 -0.62
C GLU A 542 54.26 -31.27 0.45
N SER A 543 53.84 -31.67 1.66
CA SER A 543 54.73 -32.03 2.76
C SER A 543 54.43 -33.42 3.32
N PRO A 544 55.19 -34.46 2.91
CA PRO A 544 54.99 -35.84 3.36
C PRO A 544 55.05 -36.02 4.89
N ALA A 545 55.72 -35.12 5.61
CA ALA A 545 55.77 -35.13 7.07
C ALA A 545 54.42 -34.77 7.72
N ALA A 546 53.57 -33.98 7.04
CA ALA A 546 52.24 -33.61 7.53
C ALA A 546 51.30 -34.82 7.60
N LEU A 547 51.38 -35.74 6.62
CA LEU A 547 50.63 -37.01 6.63
C LEU A 547 51.04 -37.90 7.82
N GLN A 548 52.34 -37.96 8.14
CA GLN A 548 52.82 -38.70 9.31
C GLN A 548 52.31 -38.10 10.63
N LEU A 549 52.32 -36.77 10.78
CA LEU A 549 51.78 -36.10 11.96
C LEU A 549 50.27 -36.31 12.11
N ARG A 550 49.51 -36.21 11.01
CA ARG A 550 48.07 -36.52 10.99
C ARG A 550 47.82 -37.97 11.37
N TYR A 551 48.61 -38.92 10.84
CA TYR A 551 48.52 -40.33 11.20
C TYR A 551 48.74 -40.56 12.70
N LEU A 552 49.74 -39.92 13.31
CA LEU A 552 49.97 -39.96 14.75
C LEU A 552 48.83 -39.32 15.57
N GLN A 553 48.24 -38.22 15.10
CA GLN A 553 47.07 -37.62 15.74
C GLN A 553 45.85 -38.53 15.67
N THR A 554 45.59 -39.17 14.52
CA THR A 554 44.50 -40.15 14.38
C THR A 554 44.71 -41.33 15.32
N LEU A 555 45.95 -41.81 15.49
CA LEU A 555 46.28 -42.85 16.46
C LEU A 555 45.97 -42.42 17.90
N ASN A 556 46.27 -41.18 18.28
CA ASN A 556 45.95 -40.66 19.61
C ASN A 556 44.42 -40.59 19.83
N SER A 557 43.65 -40.20 18.80
CA SER A 557 42.19 -40.18 18.86
C SER A 557 41.59 -41.59 18.99
N ILE A 558 42.10 -42.56 18.22
CA ILE A 558 41.67 -43.97 18.29
C ILE A 558 42.04 -44.58 19.65
N ALA A 559 43.22 -44.26 20.19
CA ALA A 559 43.64 -44.71 21.53
C ALA A 559 42.73 -44.14 22.64
N SER A 560 42.15 -42.95 22.44
CA SER A 560 41.20 -42.32 23.37
C SER A 560 39.83 -43.04 23.41
N GLU A 561 39.37 -43.62 22.29
CA GLU A 561 38.05 -44.27 22.19
C GLU A 561 37.95 -45.67 22.85
N LYS A 562 39.02 -46.20 23.48
CA LYS A 562 39.02 -47.47 24.24
C LYS A 562 38.45 -48.72 23.51
N ASN A 563 38.56 -48.82 22.18
CA ASN A 563 38.21 -50.05 21.45
C ASN A 563 39.41 -51.02 21.34
N SER A 564 39.17 -52.31 21.58
CA SER A 564 40.15 -53.28 22.10
C SER A 564 41.05 -54.02 21.09
N THR A 565 41.21 -53.55 19.86
CA THR A 565 42.22 -54.12 18.94
C THR A 565 42.66 -53.06 17.92
N ILE A 566 43.89 -52.56 18.07
CA ILE A 566 44.49 -51.60 17.14
C ILE A 566 45.30 -52.40 16.11
N ILE A 567 44.76 -52.55 14.90
CA ILE A 567 45.51 -53.14 13.77
C ILE A 567 46.38 -52.03 13.18
N PHE A 568 47.70 -52.22 13.21
CA PHE A 568 48.68 -51.24 12.76
C PHE A 568 49.13 -51.52 11.31
N PRO A 569 48.67 -50.75 10.31
CA PRO A 569 49.18 -50.88 8.94
C PRO A 569 50.57 -50.23 8.86
N LEU A 570 51.61 -51.04 8.69
CA LEU A 570 52.97 -50.56 8.43
C LEU A 570 53.10 -50.08 6.96
N PRO A 571 53.64 -48.88 6.70
CA PRO A 571 53.89 -48.42 5.34
C PRO A 571 54.90 -49.31 4.61
N ILE A 572 54.56 -49.74 3.39
CA ILE A 572 55.38 -50.64 2.57
C ILE A 572 56.72 -49.97 2.17
N ASP A 573 56.78 -48.63 2.19
CA ASP A 573 58.02 -47.87 1.93
C ASP A 573 59.12 -48.12 2.97
N LEU A 574 58.77 -48.50 4.21
CA LEU A 574 59.75 -48.90 5.22
C LEU A 574 60.44 -50.24 4.86
N PHE A 575 59.75 -51.08 4.08
CA PHE A 575 60.27 -52.36 3.59
C PHE A 575 61.05 -52.25 2.27
N LYS A 576 60.93 -51.14 1.51
CA LYS A 576 61.72 -50.92 0.27
C LYS A 576 63.23 -50.87 0.50
N GLY A 577 63.68 -50.46 1.69
CA GLY A 577 65.10 -50.48 2.08
C GLY A 577 65.68 -51.88 2.33
N PHE A 578 64.83 -52.88 2.55
CA PHE A 578 65.21 -54.28 2.78
C PHE A 578 65.10 -55.17 1.53
N MET A 579 64.53 -54.65 0.42
CA MET A 579 64.30 -55.39 -0.84
C MET A 579 65.30 -55.03 -1.96
N LYS A 580 66.51 -54.58 -1.62
CA LYS A 580 67.55 -54.25 -2.61
C LYS A 580 68.78 -55.15 -2.47
#